data_AF-A0A6I7YHT8-F1
#
_entry.id   AF-A0A6I7YHT8-F1
#
_cell.length_a   1.000
_cell.length_b   1.000
_cell.length_c   1.000
_cell.angle_alpha   90.00
_cell.angle_beta   90.00
_cell.angle_gamma   90.00
#
_symmetry.space_group_name_H-M   'P 1'
#
loop_
_entity.id
_entity.type
_entity.pdbx_description
1 polymer ?
#
loop_
_entity_poly.entity_id
_entity_poly.type
_entity_poly.pdbx_seq_one_letter_code
_entity_poly.pdbx_strand_id
1 'polypeptide(L)'
;MTEEKDPIQSAHQWLEEAAELLGVDKHDATALVRELLDLTKDVAHNRARPAAPLTAYLVGLASQDTQEARANIVKLKAAIQ
;
A
#
# COMPACT_ATOMS: atom_id res chain seq x y z
N MET A 1 -0.17 28.91 14.37
CA MET A 1 -1.09 27.75 14.48
C MET A 1 -0.77 26.86 13.30
N THR A 2 0.06 25.83 13.51
CA THR A 2 0.46 24.92 12.44
C THR A 2 -0.76 24.09 12.06
N GLU A 3 -1.23 24.22 10.82
CA GLU A 3 -2.19 23.26 10.25
C GLU A 3 -1.54 21.87 10.33
N GLU A 4 -2.05 21.05 11.24
CA GLU A 4 -1.71 19.64 11.30
C GLU A 4 -2.33 19.00 10.06
N LYS A 5 -1.52 18.75 9.03
CA LYS A 5 -1.96 18.06 7.81
C LYS A 5 -2.56 16.70 8.19
N ASP A 6 -3.68 16.35 7.55
CA ASP A 6 -4.28 15.01 7.66
C ASP A 6 -3.17 13.95 7.42
N PRO A 7 -2.98 12.97 8.32
CA PRO A 7 -1.98 11.91 8.18
C PRO A 7 -2.04 11.16 6.84
N ILE A 8 -3.21 11.10 6.21
CA ILE A 8 -3.38 10.50 4.89
C ILE A 8 -2.84 11.43 3.80
N GLN A 9 -3.05 12.74 3.91
CA GLN A 9 -2.49 13.71 2.97
C GLN A 9 -0.95 13.74 3.03
N SER A 10 -0.37 13.63 4.23
CA SER A 10 1.09 13.56 4.36
C SER A 10 1.67 12.25 3.80
N ALA A 11 0.98 11.13 3.98
CA ALA A 11 1.36 9.86 3.38
C ALA A 11 1.28 9.88 1.84
N HIS A 12 0.21 10.47 1.27
CA HIS A 12 0.09 10.64 -0.18
C HIS A 12 1.19 11.52 -0.75
N GLN A 13 1.47 12.67 -0.12
CA GLN A 13 2.56 13.57 -0.54
C GLN A 13 3.92 12.88 -0.52
N TRP A 14 4.23 12.18 0.58
CA TRP A 14 5.46 11.42 0.66
C TRP A 14 5.55 10.33 -0.41
N LEU A 15 4.44 9.65 -0.72
CA LEU A 15 4.43 8.58 -1.72
C LEU A 15 4.70 9.12 -3.13
N GLU A 16 4.19 10.31 -3.46
CA GLU A 16 4.51 10.99 -4.72
C GLU A 16 5.99 11.40 -4.80
N GLU A 17 6.54 11.97 -3.72
CA GLU A 17 7.97 12.33 -3.64
C GLU A 17 8.87 11.09 -3.77
N ALA A 18 8.52 10.01 -3.08
CA ALA A 18 9.23 8.75 -3.16
C ALA A 18 9.14 8.13 -4.57
N ALA A 19 7.99 8.23 -5.23
CA ALA A 19 7.80 7.77 -6.60
C ALA A 19 8.72 8.52 -7.58
N GLU A 20 8.84 9.85 -7.44
CA GLU A 20 9.79 10.64 -8.24
C GLU A 20 11.23 10.18 -8.04
N LEU A 21 11.65 9.99 -6.79
CA LEU A 21 13.01 9.54 -6.46
C LEU A 21 13.34 8.15 -7.04
N LEU A 22 12.33 7.28 -7.14
CA LEU A 22 12.47 5.92 -7.64
C LEU A 22 12.18 5.78 -9.15
N GLY A 23 11.77 6.87 -9.82
CA GLY A 23 11.39 6.84 -11.23
C GLY A 23 10.10 6.05 -11.51
N VAL A 24 9.20 5.99 -10.53
CA VAL A 24 7.88 5.34 -10.65
C VAL A 24 6.84 6.40 -11.01
N ASP A 25 5.89 6.05 -11.89
CA ASP A 25 4.78 6.92 -12.21
C ASP A 25 3.92 7.21 -10.96
N LYS A 26 3.61 8.48 -10.70
CA LYS A 26 2.88 8.90 -9.49
C LYS A 26 1.44 8.38 -9.46
N HIS A 27 0.79 8.26 -10.62
CA HIS A 27 -0.55 7.72 -10.70
C HIS A 27 -0.51 6.24 -10.28
N ASP A 28 0.46 5.47 -10.78
CA ASP A 28 0.62 4.07 -10.37
C ASP A 28 1.03 3.91 -8.91
N ALA A 29 1.92 4.76 -8.41
CA ALA A 29 2.37 4.75 -7.03
C ALA A 29 1.22 5.00 -6.03
N THR A 30 0.24 5.83 -6.42
CA THR A 30 -0.90 6.19 -5.57
C THR A 30 -2.17 5.37 -5.83
N ALA A 31 -2.19 4.55 -6.90
CA ALA A 31 -3.38 3.85 -7.38
C ALA A 31 -3.99 2.83 -6.40
N LEU A 32 -3.19 2.27 -5.48
CA LEU A 32 -3.59 1.17 -4.60
C LEU A 32 -3.49 1.51 -3.11
N VAL A 33 -3.36 2.79 -2.74
CA VAL A 33 -3.16 3.20 -1.33
C VAL A 33 -4.24 2.64 -0.42
N ARG A 34 -5.51 2.79 -0.78
CA ARG A 34 -6.63 2.33 0.07
C ARG A 34 -6.63 0.82 0.22
N GLU A 35 -6.46 0.09 -0.89
CA GLU A 35 -6.47 -1.37 -0.92
C GLU A 35 -5.31 -1.99 -0.11
N LEU A 36 -4.12 -1.38 -0.17
CA LEU A 36 -2.96 -1.81 0.62
C LEU A 36 -3.11 -1.47 2.10
N LEU A 37 -3.66 -0.30 2.44
CA LEU A 37 -3.95 0.05 3.84
C LEU A 37 -5.00 -0.87 4.46
N ASP A 38 -6.03 -1.25 3.69
CA ASP A 38 -7.03 -2.22 4.13
C ASP A 38 -6.41 -3.61 4.30
N LEU A 39 -5.62 -4.09 3.33
CA LEU A 39 -4.94 -5.38 3.43
C LEU A 39 -4.00 -5.44 4.65
N THR A 40 -3.18 -4.40 4.84
CA THR A 40 -2.22 -4.34 5.96
C THR A 40 -2.92 -4.27 7.31
N LYS A 41 -4.06 -3.59 7.40
CA LYS A 41 -4.95 -3.62 8.58
C LYS A 41 -5.44 -5.03 8.87
N ASP A 42 -5.96 -5.73 7.86
CA ASP A 42 -6.48 -7.11 8.02
C ASP A 42 -5.37 -8.09 8.44
N VAL A 43 -4.19 -7.99 7.83
CA VAL A 43 -3.01 -8.80 8.20
C VAL A 43 -2.56 -8.53 9.63
N ALA A 44 -2.49 -7.25 10.03
CA ALA A 44 -2.04 -6.86 11.35
C ALA A 44 -2.96 -7.39 12.46
N HIS A 45 -4.27 -7.44 12.20
CA HIS A 45 -5.27 -7.95 13.14
C HIS A 45 -5.32 -9.48 13.20
N ASN A 46 -5.22 -10.17 12.07
CA ASN A 46 -5.51 -11.60 11.98
C ASN A 46 -4.27 -12.50 11.93
N ARG A 47 -3.10 -11.97 11.54
CA ARG A 47 -1.86 -12.75 11.42
C ARG A 47 -0.81 -12.28 12.42
N ALA A 48 -0.20 -11.12 12.16
CA ALA A 48 0.76 -10.48 13.06
C ALA A 48 1.06 -9.06 12.57
N ARG A 49 1.27 -8.11 13.50
CA ARG A 49 1.62 -6.72 13.14
C ARG A 49 2.86 -6.60 12.25
N PRO A 50 3.97 -7.36 12.47
CA PRO A 50 5.13 -7.32 11.57
C PRO A 50 4.83 -7.84 10.15
N ALA A 51 3.82 -8.69 9.97
CA ALA A 51 3.49 -9.23 8.66
C ALA A 51 2.82 -8.21 7.73
N ALA A 52 2.25 -7.12 8.27
CA ALA A 52 1.58 -6.10 7.49
C ALA A 52 2.49 -5.44 6.43
N PRO A 53 3.62 -4.78 6.79
CA PRO A 53 4.51 -4.19 5.79
C PRO A 53 5.18 -5.24 4.89
N LEU A 54 5.47 -6.44 5.41
CA LEU A 54 6.06 -7.53 4.61
C LEU A 54 5.09 -8.04 3.54
N THR A 55 3.79 -8.05 3.83
CA THR A 55 2.75 -8.44 2.87
C THR A 55 2.61 -7.39 1.77
N ALA A 56 2.62 -6.10 2.12
CA ALA A 56 2.59 -5.03 1.12
C ALA A 56 3.81 -5.06 0.20
N TYR A 57 5.01 -5.29 0.75
CA TYR A 57 6.22 -5.50 -0.03
C TYR A 57 6.11 -6.72 -0.96
N LEU A 58 5.59 -7.85 -0.46
CA LEU A 58 5.41 -9.06 -1.26
C LEU A 58 4.42 -8.86 -2.41
N VAL A 59 3.32 -8.12 -2.20
CA VAL A 59 2.39 -7.73 -3.28
C VAL A 59 3.14 -6.99 -4.37
N GLY A 60 3.92 -5.97 -4.02
CA GLY A 60 4.72 -5.22 -5.00
C GLY A 60 5.73 -6.11 -5.73
N LEU A 61 6.44 -6.96 -4.99
CA LEU A 61 7.45 -7.88 -5.56
C LEU A 61 6.84 -8.93 -6.51
N ALA A 62 5.59 -9.34 -6.27
CA ALA A 62 4.90 -10.38 -7.03
C ALA A 62 4.06 -9.84 -8.21
N SER A 63 4.15 -8.56 -8.53
CA SER A 63 3.29 -7.90 -9.52
C SER A 63 4.12 -7.17 -10.56
N GLN A 64 3.73 -7.25 -11.84
CA GLN A 64 4.35 -6.47 -12.91
C GLN A 64 3.76 -5.05 -13.01
N ASP A 65 2.49 -4.89 -12.63
CA ASP A 65 1.77 -3.62 -12.69
C ASP A 65 0.70 -3.51 -11.57
N THR A 66 -0.03 -2.39 -11.58
CA THR A 66 -1.09 -2.11 -10.60
C THR A 66 -2.30 -3.03 -10.73
N GLN A 67 -2.56 -3.60 -11.91
CA GLN A 67 -3.67 -4.52 -12.13
C GLN A 67 -3.37 -5.89 -11.52
N GLU A 68 -2.16 -6.42 -11.72
CA GLU A 68 -1.70 -7.62 -11.06
C GLU A 68 -1.59 -7.44 -9.54
N ALA A 69 -1.09 -6.30 -9.08
CA ALA A 69 -1.02 -5.99 -7.66
C ALA A 69 -2.42 -5.97 -7.03
N ARG A 70 -3.41 -5.39 -7.70
CA ARG A 70 -4.82 -5.44 -7.28
C ARG A 70 -5.34 -6.87 -7.20
N ALA A 71 -5.05 -7.72 -8.18
CA ALA A 71 -5.44 -9.13 -8.15
C ALA A 71 -4.77 -9.90 -6.99
N ASN A 72 -3.49 -9.65 -6.74
CA ASN A 72 -2.75 -10.23 -5.62
C ASN A 72 -3.32 -9.79 -4.26
N ILE A 73 -3.70 -8.51 -4.11
CA ILE A 73 -4.39 -8.01 -2.91
C ILE A 73 -5.69 -8.78 -2.67
N VAL A 74 -6.53 -8.92 -3.70
CA VAL A 74 -7.81 -9.66 -3.60
C VAL A 74 -7.57 -11.11 -3.15
N LYS A 75 -6.60 -11.79 -3.76
CA LYS A 75 -6.22 -13.17 -3.41
C LYS A 75 -5.78 -13.30 -1.96
N LEU A 76 -4.96 -12.36 -1.46
CA LEU A 76 -4.50 -12.36 -0.08
C LEU A 76 -5.60 -12.03 0.92
N LYS A 77 -6.47 -11.07 0.62
CA LYS A 77 -7.63 -10.75 1.48
C LYS A 77 -8.53 -11.96 1.68
N ALA A 78 -8.79 -12.74 0.61
CA ALA A 78 -9.57 -13.97 0.71
C ALA A 78 -8.92 -15.06 1.58
N ALA A 79 -7.60 -15.04 1.74
CA ALA A 79 -6.86 -16.01 2.57
C ALA A 79 -6.67 -15.56 4.03
N ILE A 80 -7.02 -14.32 4.37
CA ILE A 80 -6.95 -13.77 5.73
C ILE A 80 -8.29 -13.94 6.46
N GLN A 81 -9.40 -14.00 5.71
CA GLN A 81 -10.74 -14.31 6.22
C GLN A 81 -10.85 -15.75 6.72
#